data_AF-A0A820EYC8-F1
#
_entry.id   AF-A0A820EYC8-F1
#
_cell.length_a   1.000
_cell.length_b   1.000
_cell.length_c   1.000
_cell.angle_alpha   90.00
_cell.angle_beta   90.00
_cell.angle_gamma   90.00
#
_symmetry.space_group_name_H-M   'P 1'
#
loop_
_entity.id
_entity.type
_entity.pdbx_description
1 polymer ?
#
loop_
_entity_poly.entity_id
_entity_poly.type
_entity_poly.pdbx_seq_one_letter_code
_entity_poly.pdbx_strand_id
1 'polypeptide(L)'
;MEPSTIFLHGTGFMYIADTKHHRIQKMVLGDNGPFSYITVANVSHEGGLDLSYLNWSMDVVVDSNEYMYIADYNNHRVVPWTLNSTAGECIAAGAVISRKKSDALSHPTSIQFDRKVLFMSVIWGRSSTKVRNCPVFVRI
;
A
#
# COMPACT_ATOMS: atom_id res chain seq x y z
N MET A 1 3.50 11.00 13.72
CA MET A 1 3.39 10.84 12.26
C MET A 1 4.67 11.32 11.63
N GLU A 2 5.23 10.51 10.73
CA GLU A 2 6.36 10.80 9.87
C GLU A 2 6.05 10.26 8.47
N PRO A 3 5.26 11.01 7.68
CA PRO A 3 4.70 10.51 6.44
C PRO A 3 5.66 10.60 5.26
N SER A 4 5.62 9.62 4.35
CA SER A 4 6.29 9.68 3.04
C SER A 4 5.37 10.21 1.95
N THR A 5 4.11 9.76 1.92
CA THR A 5 3.16 10.07 0.85
C THR A 5 1.74 10.28 1.37
N ILE A 6 0.93 10.85 0.49
CA ILE A 6 -0.48 11.09 0.70
C ILE A 6 -1.26 10.73 -0.56
N PHE A 7 -2.41 10.10 -0.37
CA PHE A 7 -3.34 9.74 -1.43
C PHE A 7 -4.71 10.35 -1.15
N LEU A 8 -5.23 11.11 -2.11
CA LEU A 8 -6.58 11.67 -2.06
C LEU A 8 -7.53 10.74 -2.82
N HIS A 9 -8.45 10.12 -2.09
CA HIS A 9 -9.50 9.29 -2.68
C HIS A 9 -10.61 10.16 -3.30
N GLY A 10 -11.28 9.64 -4.33
CA GLY A 10 -12.31 10.39 -5.07
C GLY A 10 -13.52 10.83 -4.25
N THR A 11 -13.74 10.21 -3.07
CA THR A 11 -14.78 10.62 -2.11
C THR A 11 -14.34 11.72 -1.14
N GLY A 12 -13.10 12.22 -1.25
CA GLY A 12 -12.56 13.28 -0.39
C GLY A 12 -11.82 12.80 0.85
N PHE A 13 -11.68 11.49 1.07
CA PHE A 13 -10.83 10.95 2.14
C PHE A 13 -9.35 11.00 1.77
N MET A 14 -8.49 11.30 2.73
CA MET A 14 -7.04 11.31 2.56
C MET A 14 -6.41 10.15 3.32
N TYR A 15 -5.52 9.42 2.64
CA TYR A 15 -4.79 8.29 3.18
C TYR A 15 -3.31 8.64 3.20
N ILE A 16 -2.63 8.31 4.30
CA ILE A 16 -1.27 8.75 4.57
C ILE A 16 -0.43 7.52 4.90
N ALA A 17 0.69 7.35 4.19
CA ALA A 17 1.71 6.39 4.55
C ALA A 17 2.60 6.96 5.66
N ASP A 18 2.37 6.54 6.90
CA ASP A 18 3.14 6.97 8.09
C ASP A 18 4.35 6.04 8.26
N THR A 19 5.35 6.22 7.39
CA THR A 19 6.41 5.26 7.09
C THR A 19 7.19 4.79 8.31
N LYS A 20 7.65 5.71 9.17
CA LYS A 20 8.44 5.32 10.35
C LYS A 20 7.61 4.68 11.46
N HIS A 21 6.29 4.79 11.38
CA HIS A 21 5.36 4.10 12.27
C HIS A 21 4.74 2.86 11.59
N HIS A 22 5.24 2.48 10.42
CA HIS A 22 4.88 1.26 9.71
C HIS A 22 3.37 1.12 9.46
N ARG A 23 2.63 2.20 9.19
CA ARG A 23 1.16 2.14 9.11
C ARG A 23 0.57 3.04 8.05
N ILE A 24 -0.66 2.74 7.65
CA ILE A 24 -1.48 3.64 6.85
C ILE A 24 -2.53 4.30 7.74
N GLN A 25 -2.67 5.62 7.62
CA GLN A 25 -3.68 6.39 8.33
C GLN A 25 -4.70 7.00 7.38
N LYS A 26 -5.98 6.92 7.73
CA LYS A 26 -7.06 7.68 7.08
C LYS A 26 -7.32 8.94 7.89
N MET A 27 -7.31 10.08 7.22
CA MET A 27 -7.67 11.37 7.80
C MET A 27 -9.19 11.50 7.81
N VAL A 28 -9.74 11.85 8.96
CA VAL A 28 -11.16 12.10 9.16
C VAL A 28 -11.34 13.58 9.48
N LEU A 29 -12.09 14.27 8.61
CA LEU A 29 -12.54 15.64 8.81
C LEU A 29 -13.70 15.62 9.82
N GLY A 30 -13.59 16.40 10.90
CA GLY A 30 -14.78 16.79 11.65
C GLY A 30 -15.48 17.93 10.91
N ASP A 31 -16.80 17.95 10.89
CA ASP A 31 -17.62 18.90 10.09
C ASP A 31 -17.26 20.39 10.29
N ASN A 32 -16.57 20.74 11.39
CA ASN A 32 -15.86 22.02 11.62
C ASN A 32 -14.76 21.86 12.72
N GLY A 33 -14.19 20.65 12.84
CA GLY A 33 -13.32 20.26 13.96
C GLY A 33 -11.87 20.00 13.56
N PRO A 34 -10.97 19.75 14.54
CA PRO A 34 -9.59 19.37 14.23
C PRO A 34 -9.54 18.06 13.43
N PHE A 35 -8.55 17.93 12.56
CA PHE A 35 -8.29 16.67 11.86
C PHE A 35 -8.00 15.56 12.87
N SER A 36 -8.59 14.38 12.63
CA SER A 36 -8.25 13.16 13.33
C SER A 36 -7.71 12.11 12.36
N TYR A 37 -6.94 11.16 12.88
CA TYR A 37 -6.34 10.10 12.09
C TYR A 37 -6.69 8.77 12.71
N ILE A 38 -7.17 7.86 11.87
CA ILE A 38 -7.41 6.46 12.25
C ILE A 38 -6.40 5.59 11.52
N THR A 39 -5.80 4.64 12.24
CA THR A 39 -4.95 3.62 11.61
C THR A 39 -5.85 2.62 10.91
N VAL A 40 -5.63 2.43 9.61
CA VAL A 40 -6.48 1.59 8.75
C VAL A 40 -5.74 0.40 8.17
N ALA A 41 -4.42 0.33 8.35
CA ALA A 41 -3.58 -0.82 8.05
C ALA A 41 -2.39 -0.91 9.02
N ASN A 42 -1.98 -2.14 9.32
CA ASN A 42 -1.13 -2.59 10.44
C ASN A 42 -1.88 -2.67 11.78
N VAL A 43 -1.67 -3.78 12.50
CA VAL A 43 -2.25 -4.06 13.83
C VAL A 43 -1.44 -3.45 14.98
N SER A 44 -0.20 -3.02 14.72
CA SER A 44 0.64 -2.35 15.71
C SER A 44 1.37 -1.16 15.09
N HIS A 45 2.16 -0.46 15.92
CA HIS A 45 3.07 0.59 15.47
C HIS A 45 4.48 0.06 15.18
N GLU A 46 4.62 -1.27 15.04
CA GLU A 46 5.89 -1.95 14.81
C GLU A 46 5.94 -2.54 13.40
N GLY A 47 7.16 -2.72 12.90
CA GLY A 47 7.43 -3.40 11.64
C GLY A 47 7.38 -4.92 11.79
N GLY A 48 6.87 -5.62 10.77
CA GLY A 48 6.86 -7.08 10.73
C GLY A 48 6.71 -7.62 9.32
N LEU A 49 6.96 -8.92 9.15
CA LEU A 49 6.93 -9.60 7.84
C LEU A 49 5.58 -10.26 7.54
N ASP A 50 4.85 -10.65 8.57
CA ASP A 50 3.55 -11.31 8.41
C ASP A 50 2.52 -10.35 7.80
N LEU A 51 1.42 -10.87 7.29
CA LEU A 51 0.40 -10.04 6.61
C LEU A 51 -0.32 -9.09 7.55
N SER A 52 -0.24 -9.29 8.88
CA SER A 52 -0.78 -8.35 9.86
C SER A 52 0.06 -7.09 10.05
N TYR A 53 1.29 -7.07 9.53
CA TYR A 53 2.25 -5.99 9.71
C TYR A 53 2.69 -5.39 8.37
N LEU A 54 3.05 -4.12 8.41
CA LEU A 54 3.77 -3.44 7.34
C LEU A 54 5.19 -3.15 7.81
N ASN A 55 6.09 -2.82 6.89
CA ASN A 55 7.46 -2.44 7.20
C ASN A 55 7.96 -1.32 6.31
N TRP A 56 7.99 -0.10 6.85
CA TRP A 56 8.31 1.13 6.11
C TRP A 56 7.41 1.29 4.88
N SER A 57 6.09 1.24 5.06
CA SER A 57 5.17 1.49 3.96
C SER A 57 5.44 2.87 3.34
N MET A 58 5.76 2.88 2.04
CA MET A 58 6.19 4.09 1.32
C MET A 58 5.04 4.74 0.56
N ASP A 59 4.03 3.97 0.14
CA ASP A 59 2.91 4.51 -0.61
C ASP A 59 1.65 3.67 -0.44
N VAL A 60 0.50 4.29 -0.71
CA VAL A 60 -0.81 3.63 -0.71
C VAL A 60 -1.70 4.23 -1.79
N VAL A 61 -2.44 3.38 -2.46
CA VAL A 61 -3.57 3.78 -3.30
C VAL A 61 -4.81 3.02 -2.85
N VAL A 62 -5.96 3.68 -2.95
CA VAL A 62 -7.26 3.12 -2.55
C VAL A 62 -8.21 3.19 -3.74
N ASP A 63 -8.87 2.09 -4.04
CA ASP A 63 -9.90 2.04 -5.09
C ASP A 63 -11.29 2.46 -4.58
N SER A 64 -12.25 2.53 -5.50
CA SER A 64 -13.63 2.95 -5.20
C SER A 64 -14.37 2.02 -4.25
N ASN A 65 -13.89 0.79 -4.04
CA ASN A 65 -14.45 -0.18 -3.10
C ASN A 65 -13.75 -0.12 -1.74
N GLU A 66 -12.96 0.92 -1.48
CA GLU A 66 -12.09 1.07 -0.31
C GLU A 66 -11.08 -0.08 -0.14
N TYR A 67 -10.66 -0.69 -1.25
CA TYR A 67 -9.60 -1.69 -1.23
C TYR A 67 -8.25 -1.01 -1.50
N MET A 68 -7.25 -1.32 -0.67
CA MET A 68 -5.96 -0.63 -0.69
C MET A 68 -4.87 -1.49 -1.29
N TYR A 69 -3.91 -0.84 -1.95
CA TYR A 69 -2.65 -1.46 -2.37
C TYR A 69 -1.51 -0.66 -1.76
N ILE A 70 -0.70 -1.33 -0.94
CA ILE A 70 0.31 -0.70 -0.11
C ILE A 70 1.70 -1.11 -0.59
N ALA A 71 2.58 -0.15 -0.82
CA ALA A 71 3.99 -0.39 -1.10
C ALA A 71 4.72 -0.66 0.22
N ASP A 72 4.89 -1.93 0.56
CA ASP A 72 5.54 -2.38 1.78
C ASP A 72 7.05 -2.56 1.51
N TYR A 73 7.76 -1.44 1.62
CA TYR A 73 9.10 -1.21 1.08
C TYR A 73 10.14 -2.20 1.58
N ASN A 74 10.32 -2.32 2.90
CA ASN A 74 11.35 -3.19 3.48
C ASN A 74 10.99 -4.68 3.39
N ASN A 75 9.71 -4.99 3.18
CA ASN A 75 9.26 -6.34 2.92
C ASN A 75 9.26 -6.69 1.42
N HIS A 76 9.70 -5.77 0.56
CA HIS A 76 9.85 -5.99 -0.88
C HIS A 76 8.57 -6.53 -1.54
N ARG A 77 7.41 -6.00 -1.15
CA ARG A 77 6.10 -6.49 -1.61
C ARG A 77 5.09 -5.36 -1.78
N VAL A 78 4.09 -5.61 -2.62
CA VAL A 78 2.83 -4.86 -2.58
C VAL A 78 1.83 -5.70 -1.83
N VAL A 79 1.17 -5.10 -0.83
CA VAL A 79 0.17 -5.79 0.00
C VAL A 79 -1.20 -5.22 -0.34
N PRO A 80 -2.10 -6.02 -0.93
CA PRO A 80 -3.51 -5.70 -0.95
C PRO A 80 -4.07 -5.73 0.46
N TRP A 81 -4.94 -4.78 0.80
CA TRP A 81 -5.45 -4.63 2.15
C TRP A 81 -6.87 -4.08 2.14
N THR A 82 -7.83 -4.85 2.65
CA THR A 82 -9.19 -4.38 2.85
C THR A 82 -9.22 -3.33 3.97
N LEU A 83 -9.81 -2.16 3.73
CA LEU A 83 -9.84 -1.07 4.72
C LEU A 83 -10.28 -1.54 6.11
N ASN A 84 -9.55 -1.13 7.15
CA ASN A 84 -9.78 -1.48 8.56
C ASN A 84 -9.63 -2.98 8.87
N SER A 85 -9.16 -3.81 7.94
CA SER A 85 -8.76 -5.19 8.21
C SER A 85 -7.55 -5.21 9.14
N THR A 86 -7.42 -6.30 9.91
CA THR A 86 -6.26 -6.59 10.76
C THR A 86 -5.13 -7.28 10.01
N ALA A 87 -5.31 -7.63 8.73
CA ALA A 87 -4.26 -8.18 7.91
C ALA A 87 -4.47 -7.87 6.44
N GLY A 88 -3.34 -7.80 5.73
CA GLY A 88 -3.28 -7.80 4.29
C GLY A 88 -3.66 -9.16 3.71
N GLU A 89 -3.99 -9.15 2.43
CA GLU A 89 -4.43 -10.32 1.71
C GLU A 89 -3.28 -10.96 0.94
N CYS A 90 -3.27 -12.28 0.91
CA CYS A 90 -2.35 -13.03 0.06
C CYS A 90 -2.90 -13.01 -1.38
N ILE A 91 -2.10 -12.57 -2.34
CA ILE A 91 -2.49 -12.67 -3.75
C ILE A 91 -2.33 -14.14 -4.17
N ALA A 92 -3.45 -14.88 -4.24
CA ALA A 92 -3.46 -16.24 -4.77
C ALA A 92 -3.02 -16.21 -6.25
N ALA A 93 -1.89 -16.86 -6.55
CA ALA A 93 -1.17 -16.88 -7.83
C ALA A 93 -0.26 -15.65 -8.12
N GLY A 94 1.02 -15.79 -7.75
CA GLY A 94 2.11 -15.14 -8.48
C GLY A 94 2.48 -13.70 -8.12
N ALA A 95 1.78 -13.03 -7.21
CA ALA A 95 2.19 -11.70 -6.72
C ALA A 95 2.68 -11.71 -5.26
N VAL A 96 3.27 -12.82 -4.81
CA VAL A 96 4.46 -12.70 -3.94
C VAL A 96 5.60 -12.30 -4.86
N ILE A 97 5.74 -11.01 -5.14
CA ILE A 97 6.78 -10.51 -6.02
C ILE A 97 8.13 -10.44 -5.27
N SER A 98 8.47 -11.45 -4.47
CA SER A 98 9.85 -11.77 -4.08
C SER A 98 9.86 -13.04 -3.22
N ARG A 99 10.32 -14.17 -3.77
CA ARG A 99 11.00 -15.22 -2.96
C ARG A 99 12.22 -15.89 -3.61
N LYS A 100 12.50 -15.74 -4.93
CA LYS A 100 13.87 -15.84 -5.53
C LYS A 100 13.88 -15.71 -7.07
N LYS A 101 14.87 -14.94 -7.54
CA LYS A 101 15.70 -14.99 -8.79
C LYS A 101 15.04 -14.95 -10.19
N SER A 102 14.37 -13.84 -10.49
CA SER A 102 14.48 -13.06 -11.76
C SER A 102 13.54 -11.85 -11.76
N ASP A 103 12.41 -11.96 -11.04
CA ASP A 103 11.30 -11.00 -11.11
C ASP A 103 10.88 -10.43 -9.74
N ALA A 104 11.80 -10.34 -8.77
CA ALA A 104 11.50 -9.78 -7.46
C ALA A 104 11.35 -8.24 -7.52
N LEU A 105 10.29 -7.69 -6.92
CA LEU A 105 10.26 -6.28 -6.54
C LEU A 105 11.38 -6.05 -5.54
N SER A 106 12.08 -4.94 -5.71
CA SER A 106 13.01 -4.43 -4.71
C SER A 106 12.45 -3.10 -4.28
N HIS A 107 12.07 -2.99 -3.00
CA HIS A 107 11.78 -1.69 -2.41
C HIS A 107 10.74 -0.89 -3.21
N PRO A 108 9.49 -1.37 -3.28
CA PRO A 108 8.43 -0.60 -3.93
C PRO A 108 8.28 0.76 -3.26
N THR A 109 8.32 1.83 -4.05
CA THR A 109 8.33 3.22 -3.56
C THR A 109 7.09 4.00 -3.92
N SER A 110 6.50 3.74 -5.08
CA SER A 110 5.26 4.39 -5.49
C SER A 110 4.34 3.43 -6.19
N ILE A 111 3.04 3.65 -6.01
CA ILE A 111 1.97 2.90 -6.65
C ILE A 111 1.00 3.91 -7.26
N GLN A 112 0.53 3.65 -8.47
CA GLN A 112 -0.43 4.51 -9.17
C GLN A 112 -1.47 3.65 -9.90
N PHE A 113 -2.70 4.14 -9.97
CA PHE A 113 -3.76 3.48 -10.72
C PHE A 113 -4.09 4.26 -12.00
N ASP A 114 -4.17 3.54 -13.11
CA ASP A 114 -4.79 4.05 -14.34
C ASP A 114 -5.65 2.95 -14.97
N ARG A 115 -6.95 3.24 -15.14
CA ARG A 115 -7.93 2.40 -15.85
C ARG A 115 -7.79 0.88 -15.59
N LYS A 116 -7.84 0.50 -14.30
CA LYS A 116 -7.72 -0.89 -13.79
C LYS A 116 -6.32 -1.50 -13.85
N VAL A 117 -5.31 -0.72 -14.21
CA VAL A 117 -3.90 -1.13 -14.19
C VAL A 117 -3.21 -0.47 -13.01
N LEU A 118 -2.52 -1.29 -12.22
CA LEU A 118 -1.61 -0.84 -11.18
C LEU A 118 -0.22 -0.63 -11.78
N PHE A 119 0.29 0.59 -11.69
CA PHE A 119 1.67 0.93 -11.99
C PHE A 119 2.45 1.05 -10.69
N MET A 120 3.72 0.65 -10.71
CA MET A 120 4.56 0.70 -9.52
C MET A 120 5.98 1.09 -9.90
N SER A 121 6.62 1.86 -9.03
CA SER A 121 8.05 2.12 -9.06
C SER A 121 8.75 1.30 -8.00
N VAL A 122 9.92 0.80 -8.34
CA VAL A 122 10.80 0.00 -7.47
C VAL A 122 12.21 0.58 -7.55
N ILE A 123 13.00 0.42 -6.48
CA ILE A 123 14.42 0.78 -6.53
C ILE A 123 15.21 -0.41 -7.09
N TRP A 124 15.53 -0.29 -8.38
CA TRP A 124 16.70 -0.90 -9.01
C TRP A 124 17.42 0.22 -9.76
N GLY A 125 18.76 0.20 -9.81
CA GLY A 125 19.57 1.23 -10.48
C GLY A 125 18.92 1.76 -11.77
N ARG A 126 18.21 2.89 -11.66
CA ARG A 126 17.52 3.65 -12.71
C ARG A 126 16.55 2.88 -13.64
N SER A 127 15.56 2.13 -13.15
CA SER A 127 14.42 1.71 -14.00
C SER A 127 13.12 1.45 -13.24
N SER A 128 12.01 2.02 -13.73
CA SER A 128 10.64 1.72 -13.30
C SER A 128 10.15 0.44 -13.97
N THR A 129 9.77 -0.58 -13.19
CA THR A 129 9.24 -1.83 -13.72
C THR A 129 7.72 -1.74 -13.88
N LYS A 130 7.24 -1.69 -15.13
CA LYS A 130 5.81 -1.83 -15.42
C LYS A 130 5.39 -3.28 -15.16
N VAL A 131 4.63 -3.52 -14.10
CA VAL A 131 3.94 -4.80 -13.90
C VAL A 131 2.80 -4.87 -14.92
N ARG A 132 3.04 -5.51 -16.08
CA ARG A 132 1.99 -5.78 -17.08
C ARG A 132 1.36 -7.12 -16.74
N ASN A 133 0.04 -7.12 -16.57
CA ASN A 133 -0.80 -8.30 -16.41
C ASN A 133 -0.46 -9.16 -15.19
N CYS A 134 -1.02 -8.80 -14.04
CA CYS A 134 -1.37 -9.80 -13.05
C CYS A 134 -2.82 -10.23 -13.33
N PRO A 135 -3.09 -11.42 -13.90
CA PRO A 135 -4.43 -11.96 -13.99
C PRO A 135 -4.80 -12.56 -12.62
N VAL A 136 -4.79 -11.71 -11.59
CA VAL A 136 -5.38 -12.04 -10.30
C VAL A 136 -6.18 -10.82 -9.90
N PHE A 137 -7.47 -10.90 -10.25
CA PHE A 137 -8.58 -10.10 -9.75
C PHE A 137 -8.18 -8.82 -9.01
N VAL A 138 -7.93 -7.77 -9.77
CA VAL A 138 -8.37 -6.44 -9.33
C VAL A 138 -9.88 -6.61 -9.11
N ARG A 139 -10.33 -6.71 -7.85
CA ARG A 139 -11.75 -6.65 -7.51
C ARG A 139 -12.19 -5.20 -7.71
N ILE A 140 -12.56 -4.93 -8.95
CA ILE A 140 -13.31 -3.76 -9.39
C ILE A 140 -14.78 -3.93 -9.02
#